data_AF-A0A420WS14-F1
#
_entry.id   AF-A0A420WS14-F1
#
_cell.length_a   1.000
_cell.length_b   1.000
_cell.length_c   1.000
_cell.angle_alpha   90.00
_cell.angle_beta   90.00
_cell.angle_gamma   90.00
#
_symmetry.space_group_name_H-M   'P 1'
#
loop_
_entity.id
_entity.type
_entity.pdbx_description
1 polymer ?
#
loop_
_entity_poly.entity_id
_entity_poly.type
_entity_poly.pdbx_seq_one_letter_code
_entity_poly.pdbx_strand_id
1 'polypeptide(L)'
;MAEYPAAIATQQVDNERVCVTEWRFPPGHATGWHKHGYDYVVVPTTDGVLTLQHPDGSRTESPIKLGQSYYRDSGVEHDVINLTDREIVFVEIEFKTPRP
;
A
#
# COMPACT_ATOMS: atom_id res chain seq x y z
N MET A 1 12.81 -9.18 -13.70
CA MET A 1 12.26 -8.54 -12.48
C MET A 1 12.07 -9.66 -11.47
N ALA A 2 12.38 -9.45 -10.18
CA ALA A 2 12.11 -10.47 -9.18
C ALA A 2 10.60 -10.67 -9.06
N GLU A 3 10.14 -11.92 -9.13
CA GLU A 3 8.73 -12.26 -9.00
C GLU A 3 8.47 -12.57 -7.53
N TYR A 4 7.72 -11.70 -6.86
CA TYR A 4 7.32 -11.87 -5.46
C TYR A 4 5.92 -12.48 -5.41
N PRO A 5 5.62 -13.35 -4.43
CA PRO A 5 4.25 -13.75 -4.16
C PRO A 5 3.36 -12.53 -3.86
N ALA A 6 2.08 -12.62 -4.23
CA ALA A 6 1.14 -11.53 -4.04
C ALA A 6 0.82 -11.31 -2.55
N ALA A 7 0.84 -10.05 -2.11
CA ALA A 7 0.30 -9.64 -0.83
C ALA A 7 -1.21 -9.96 -0.75
N ILE A 8 -1.71 -10.11 0.48
CA ILE A 8 -3.10 -10.47 0.72
C ILE A 8 -3.91 -9.19 0.86
N ALA A 9 -4.75 -8.90 -0.13
CA ALA A 9 -5.71 -7.81 -0.10
C ALA A 9 -7.08 -8.32 0.38
N THR A 10 -7.57 -7.79 1.50
CA THR A 10 -8.93 -8.06 1.99
C THR A 10 -9.74 -6.79 1.92
N GLN A 11 -10.69 -6.72 0.99
CA GLN A 11 -11.63 -5.61 0.91
C GLN A 11 -12.59 -5.65 2.11
N GLN A 12 -12.56 -4.61 2.93
CA GLN A 12 -13.37 -4.48 4.14
C GLN A 12 -14.63 -3.66 3.89
N VAL A 13 -14.54 -2.60 3.08
CA VAL A 13 -15.66 -1.72 2.74
C VAL A 13 -15.56 -1.34 1.27
N ASP A 14 -16.70 -1.35 0.58
CA ASP A 14 -16.84 -0.80 -0.76
C ASP A 14 -18.20 -0.12 -0.87
N ASN A 15 -18.22 1.21 -1.00
CA ASN A 15 -19.44 1.97 -1.21
C ASN A 15 -19.21 3.11 -2.21
N GLU A 16 -20.18 4.02 -2.34
CA GLU A 16 -20.14 5.14 -3.29
C GLU A 16 -19.04 6.18 -2.96
N ARG A 17 -18.55 6.21 -1.72
CA ARG A 17 -17.59 7.21 -1.24
C ARG A 17 -16.18 6.66 -1.07
N VAL A 18 -16.06 5.42 -0.60
CA VAL A 18 -14.76 4.84 -0.24
C VAL A 18 -14.64 3.38 -0.67
N CYS A 19 -13.40 2.97 -0.94
CA CYS A 19 -12.96 1.59 -0.91
C CYS A 19 -11.95 1.45 0.24
N VAL A 20 -12.12 0.46 1.10
CA VAL A 20 -11.22 0.18 2.23
C VAL A 20 -10.68 -1.23 2.11
N THR A 21 -9.36 -1.36 2.06
CA THR A 21 -8.66 -2.63 1.90
C THR A 21 -7.63 -2.80 3.01
N GLU A 22 -7.68 -3.92 3.73
CA GLU A 22 -6.54 -4.34 4.54
C GLU A 22 -5.54 -5.06 3.65
N TRP A 23 -4.30 -4.60 3.69
CA TRP A 23 -3.18 -5.22 3.02
C TRP A 23 -2.28 -5.90 4.04
N ARG A 24 -2.03 -7.20 3.83
CA ARG A 24 -1.05 -7.98 4.60
C ARG A 24 0.07 -8.43 3.70
N PHE A 25 1.29 -8.12 4.12
CA PHE A 25 2.52 -8.50 3.43
C PHE A 25 3.31 -9.47 4.30
N PRO A 26 3.18 -10.79 4.10
CA PRO A 26 4.17 -11.72 4.64
C PRO A 26 5.58 -11.38 4.10
N PRO A 27 6.65 -11.84 4.76
CA PRO A 27 8.02 -11.67 4.28
C PRO A 27 8.15 -12.07 2.79
N GLY A 28 8.77 -11.19 1.99
CA GLY A 28 8.99 -11.41 0.57
C GLY A 28 7.78 -11.25 -0.34
N HIS A 29 6.63 -10.76 0.15
CA HIS A 29 5.43 -10.55 -0.67
C HIS A 29 5.35 -9.11 -1.19
N ALA A 30 4.63 -8.92 -2.29
CA ALA A 30 4.45 -7.61 -2.92
C ALA A 30 3.02 -7.39 -3.43
N THR A 31 2.62 -6.14 -3.59
CA THR A 31 1.33 -5.81 -4.26
C THR A 31 1.33 -6.23 -5.72
N GLY A 32 2.50 -6.29 -6.36
CA GLY A 32 2.62 -6.16 -7.81
C GLY A 32 2.51 -4.70 -8.24
N TRP A 33 2.89 -4.44 -9.49
CA TRP A 33 2.80 -3.11 -10.10
C TRP A 33 1.35 -2.64 -10.19
N HIS A 34 1.10 -1.46 -9.66
CA HIS A 34 -0.21 -0.83 -9.71
C HIS A 34 -0.08 0.69 -9.77
N LYS A 35 -1.17 1.33 -10.22
CA LYS A 35 -1.34 2.77 -10.20
C LYS A 35 -2.60 3.13 -9.45
N HIS A 36 -2.47 4.04 -8.50
CA HIS A 36 -3.56 4.54 -7.68
C HIS A 36 -4.50 5.42 -8.52
N GLY A 37 -5.76 5.02 -8.62
CA GLY A 37 -6.80 5.77 -9.35
C GLY A 37 -7.44 6.87 -8.52
N TYR A 38 -7.31 6.79 -7.20
CA TYR A 38 -7.95 7.67 -6.23
C TYR A 38 -6.92 8.27 -5.28
N ASP A 39 -7.27 9.41 -4.70
CA ASP A 39 -6.57 9.93 -3.53
C ASP A 39 -6.83 8.95 -2.37
N TYR A 40 -5.85 8.72 -1.49
CA TYR A 40 -5.98 7.70 -0.45
C TYR A 40 -5.26 8.05 0.85
N VAL A 41 -5.72 7.42 1.93
CA VAL A 41 -5.07 7.41 3.24
C VAL A 41 -4.61 6.00 3.55
N VAL A 42 -3.38 5.88 4.03
CA VAL A 42 -2.86 4.64 4.63
C VAL A 42 -2.89 4.78 6.15
N VAL A 43 -3.40 3.76 6.83
CA VAL A 43 -3.41 3.60 8.28
C VAL A 43 -2.60 2.36 8.65
N PRO A 44 -1.33 2.52 9.06
CA PRO A 44 -0.50 1.43 9.56
C PRO A 44 -1.10 0.71 10.78
N THR A 45 -1.11 -0.61 10.75
CA THR A 45 -1.53 -1.45 11.89
C THR A 45 -0.38 -2.26 12.50
N THR A 46 0.80 -2.16 11.91
CA THR A 46 2.08 -2.64 12.45
C THR A 46 3.16 -1.56 12.32
N ASP A 47 4.28 -1.74 13.02
CA ASP A 47 5.53 -1.02 12.73
C ASP A 47 6.34 -1.80 11.67
N GLY A 48 7.11 -1.11 10.84
CA GLY A 48 8.00 -1.75 9.86
C GLY A 48 8.54 -0.80 8.80
N VAL A 49 9.07 -1.38 7.73
CA VAL A 49 9.53 -0.67 6.54
C VAL A 49 9.15 -1.47 5.30
N LEU A 50 8.49 -0.81 4.35
CA LEU A 50 8.21 -1.37 3.03
C LEU A 50 9.17 -0.78 2.00
N THR A 51 9.53 -1.58 1.00
CA THR A 51 10.32 -1.11 -0.14
C THR A 51 9.37 -0.76 -1.27
N LEU A 52 9.42 0.49 -1.74
CA LEU A 52 8.71 0.93 -2.93
C LEU A 52 9.65 0.81 -4.13
N GLN A 53 9.21 0.14 -5.19
CA GLN A 53 9.89 0.15 -6.47
C GLN A 53 9.16 1.10 -7.43
N HIS A 54 9.90 2.07 -7.98
CA HIS A 54 9.38 3.16 -8.82
C HIS A 54 9.59 2.89 -10.32
N PRO A 55 8.81 3.53 -11.23
CA PRO A 55 8.87 3.27 -12.66
C PRO A 55 10.26 3.53 -13.29
N ASP A 56 11.05 4.42 -12.69
CA ASP A 56 12.43 4.71 -13.09
C ASP A 56 13.44 3.61 -12.67
N GLY A 57 12.96 2.55 -12.00
CA GLY A 57 13.75 1.44 -11.47
C GLY A 57 14.36 1.71 -10.10
N SER A 58 14.24 2.92 -9.55
CA SER A 58 14.72 3.23 -8.21
C SER A 58 13.90 2.50 -7.14
N ARG A 59 14.52 2.33 -5.96
CA ARG A 59 13.87 1.78 -4.78
C ARG A 59 14.04 2.73 -3.61
N THR A 60 12.95 2.94 -2.87
CA THR A 60 12.97 3.76 -1.66
C THR A 60 12.35 2.99 -0.50
N GLU A 61 12.87 3.22 0.70
CA GLU A 61 12.24 2.73 1.92
C GLU A 61 11.08 3.65 2.34
N SER A 62 9.97 3.04 2.71
CA SER A 62 8.79 3.70 3.27
C SER A 62 8.57 3.19 4.69
N PRO A 63 8.97 3.97 5.71
CA PRO A 63 8.70 3.62 7.10
C PRO A 63 7.20 3.58 7.36
N ILE A 64 6.75 2.49 7.97
CA ILE A 64 5.38 2.27 8.40
C ILE A 64 5.39 2.32 9.93
N LYS A 65 4.70 3.30 10.52
CA LYS A 65 4.66 3.51 11.98
C LYS A 65 3.24 3.28 12.48
N LEU A 66 3.08 2.37 13.43
CA LEU A 66 1.79 1.97 14.00
C LEU A 66 0.91 3.19 14.35
N GLY A 67 -0.28 3.24 13.75
CA GLY A 67 -1.27 4.30 13.99
C GLY A 67 -0.96 5.67 13.36
N GLN A 68 0.23 5.85 12.76
CA GLN A 68 0.61 7.11 12.11
C GLN A 68 0.11 7.13 10.66
N SER A 69 -1.11 7.63 10.47
CA SER A 69 -1.69 7.73 9.13
C SER A 69 -0.96 8.74 8.25
N TYR A 70 -0.99 8.53 6.94
CA TYR A 70 -0.54 9.49 5.94
C TYR A 70 -1.40 9.45 4.68
N TYR A 71 -1.39 10.56 3.95
CA TYR A 71 -2.15 10.76 2.72
C TYR A 71 -1.23 10.67 1.48
N ARG A 72 -1.80 10.23 0.35
CA ARG A 72 -1.18 10.29 -0.98
C ARG A 72 -2.22 10.67 -2.02
N ASP A 73 -1.77 11.42 -3.02
CA ASP A 73 -2.59 11.75 -4.18
C ASP A 73 -2.71 10.56 -5.13
N SER A 74 -3.79 10.56 -5.91
CA SER A 74 -3.96 9.72 -7.08
C SER A 74 -2.81 9.87 -8.08
N GLY A 75 -2.60 8.83 -8.89
CA GLY A 75 -1.59 8.79 -9.94
C GLY A 75 -0.23 8.22 -9.51
N VAL A 76 -0.03 7.95 -8.22
CA VAL A 76 1.14 7.20 -7.71
C VAL A 76 1.16 5.81 -8.36
N GLU A 77 2.30 5.45 -8.94
CA GLU A 77 2.53 4.17 -9.61
C GLU A 77 3.79 3.53 -9.03
N HIS A 78 3.66 2.34 -8.45
CA HIS A 78 4.75 1.62 -7.78
C HIS A 78 4.43 0.14 -7.60
N ASP A 79 5.43 -0.64 -7.18
CA ASP A 79 5.23 -1.93 -6.51
C ASP A 79 5.68 -1.79 -5.05
N VAL A 80 4.85 -2.26 -4.12
CA VAL A 80 5.12 -2.21 -2.68
C VAL A 80 5.54 -3.61 -2.23
N ILE A 81 6.77 -3.73 -1.73
CA ILE A 81 7.42 -5.01 -1.46
C ILE A 81 7.81 -5.06 0.02
N ASN A 82 7.49 -6.15 0.70
CA ASN A 82 8.03 -6.42 2.03
C ASN A 82 9.32 -7.24 1.92
N LEU A 83 10.47 -6.57 2.04
CA LEU A 83 11.78 -7.23 2.06
C LEU A 83 12.28 -7.53 3.50
N THR A 84 11.44 -7.34 4.51
CA THR A 84 11.76 -7.64 5.90
C THR A 84 11.45 -9.10 6.25
N ASP A 85 11.79 -9.51 7.48
CA ASP A 85 11.56 -10.84 8.02
C ASP A 85 10.25 -10.96 8.83
N ARG A 86 9.41 -9.92 8.84
CA ARG A 86 8.14 -9.86 9.59
C ARG A 86 6.98 -9.49 8.70
N GLU A 87 5.78 -9.91 9.08
CA GLU A 87 4.55 -9.45 8.42
C GLU A 87 4.36 -7.94 8.68
N ILE A 88 4.05 -7.20 7.62
CA ILE A 88 3.65 -5.79 7.69
C ILE A 88 2.20 -5.68 7.25
N VAL A 89 1.41 -4.92 8.00
CA VAL A 89 -0.03 -4.74 7.76
C VAL A 89 -0.39 -3.26 7.81
N PHE A 90 -1.22 -2.85 6.86
CA PHE A 90 -1.88 -1.54 6.88
C PHE A 90 -3.28 -1.62 6.30
N VAL A 91 -4.10 -0.62 6.60
CA VAL A 91 -5.39 -0.39 5.96
C VAL A 91 -5.25 0.78 5.00
N GLU A 92 -5.70 0.61 3.77
CA GLU A 92 -5.75 1.65 2.75
C GLU A 92 -7.21 2.08 2.54
N ILE A 93 -7.44 3.39 2.48
CA ILE A 93 -8.75 4.01 2.33
C ILE A 93 -8.69 4.92 1.11
N GLU A 94 -9.25 4.46 0.00
CA GLU A 94 -9.33 5.20 -1.26
C GLU A 94 -10.63 6.01 -1.32
N PHE A 95 -10.54 7.29 -1.73
CA PHE A 95 -11.69 8.17 -1.88
C PHE A 95 -12.21 8.18 -3.32
N LYS A 96 -13.40 7.63 -3.54
CA LYS A 96 -14.03 7.58 -4.88
C LYS A 96 -14.58 8.92 -5.34
N THR A 97 -14.88 9.81 -4.40
CA THR A 97 -15.33 11.17 -4.68
C THR A 97 -14.12 12.09 -4.89
N PRO A 98 -14.05 12.81 -6.03
CA PRO A 98 -12.99 13.79 -6.28
C PRO A 98 -12.94 14.88 -5.21
N ARG A 99 -11.78 15.55 -5.10
CA ARG A 99 -11.66 16.81 -4.38
C ARG A 99 -12.69 17.83 -4.92
N PRO A 100 -13.34 18.62 -4.06
CA PRO A 100 -14.21 19.71 -4.48
C PRO A 100 -13.44 20.79 -5.24
#